data_AF-J2JBT0-F1
#
_entry.id   AF-J2JBT0-F1
#
_cell.length_a   1.000
_cell.length_b   1.000
_cell.length_c   1.000
_cell.angle_alpha   90.00
_cell.angle_beta   90.00
_cell.angle_gamma   90.00
#
_symmetry.space_group_name_H-M   'P 1'
#
loop_
_entity.id
_entity.type
_entity.pdbx_description
1 polymer ?
#
loop_
_entity_poly.entity_id
_entity_poly.type
_entity_poly.pdbx_seq_one_letter_code
_entity_poly.pdbx_strand_id
1 'polypeptide(L)'
;MKSAMIKIGVAALLCASAAFGAFAQEFTKGVVNKVDAKAKKVTIKHEDLKNLDMPAMTMVFRVEDPALLQKLKEGSSIEFVAERVNGKLTVTEVK
;
A
#
# COMPACT_ATOMS: atom_id res chain seq x y z
N MET A 1 -10.56 70.45 6.92
CA MET A 1 -11.96 70.33 6.44
C MET A 1 -12.03 69.22 5.41
N LYS A 2 -12.93 68.23 5.63
CA LYS A 2 -13.51 67.28 4.65
C LYS A 2 -12.53 66.19 4.15
N SER A 3 -12.72 64.86 4.26
CA SER A 3 -13.86 63.96 4.51
C SER A 3 -13.27 62.59 4.92
N ALA A 4 -13.66 61.94 6.02
CA ALA A 4 -14.66 60.87 6.13
C ALA A 4 -14.49 59.62 5.21
N MET A 5 -14.06 58.51 5.83
CA MET A 5 -14.77 57.20 5.93
C MET A 5 -14.73 56.11 4.81
N ILE A 6 -14.34 54.89 5.28
CA ILE A 6 -14.89 53.53 5.02
C ILE A 6 -14.51 52.80 3.70
N LYS A 7 -13.78 51.67 3.81
CA LYS A 7 -14.26 50.29 3.49
C LYS A 7 -13.17 49.23 3.65
N ILE A 8 -13.44 48.29 4.56
CA ILE A 8 -12.81 46.98 4.69
C ILE A 8 -12.93 46.22 3.37
N GLY A 9 -11.83 45.63 2.90
CA GLY A 9 -11.79 44.71 1.78
C GLY A 9 -10.76 43.62 2.04
N VAL A 10 -11.17 42.59 2.79
CA VAL A 10 -10.44 41.32 2.89
C VAL A 10 -10.53 40.64 1.52
N ALA A 11 -9.39 40.42 0.87
CA ALA A 11 -9.29 39.52 -0.28
C ALA A 11 -8.19 38.51 0.02
N ALA A 12 -8.60 37.44 0.70
CA ALA A 12 -7.85 36.20 0.79
C ALA A 12 -7.82 35.55 -0.61
N LEU A 13 -6.63 35.12 -1.07
CA LEU A 13 -6.53 34.07 -2.07
C LEU A 13 -5.70 32.94 -1.49
N LEU A 14 -6.42 31.88 -1.16
CA LEU A 14 -5.98 30.63 -0.57
C LEU A 14 -4.76 30.06 -1.31
N CYS A 15 -3.73 29.71 -0.53
CA CYS A 15 -2.81 28.65 -0.89
C CYS A 15 -3.63 27.37 -1.11
N ALA A 16 -3.73 26.91 -2.36
CA ALA A 16 -4.24 25.59 -2.66
C ALA A 16 -3.18 24.55 -2.24
N SER A 17 -3.18 24.18 -0.96
CA SER A 17 -2.49 22.98 -0.50
C SER A 17 -3.22 21.79 -1.12
N ALA A 18 -2.60 21.20 -2.14
CA ALA A 18 -2.96 19.89 -2.63
C ALA A 18 -2.88 18.91 -1.45
N ALA A 19 -4.05 18.55 -0.92
CA ALA A 19 -4.18 17.41 -0.03
C ALA A 19 -3.91 16.17 -0.88
N PHE A 20 -2.63 15.79 -1.01
CA PHE A 20 -2.27 14.44 -1.38
C PHE A 20 -2.84 13.54 -0.27
N GLY A 21 -4.04 13.01 -0.52
CA GLY A 21 -4.60 11.96 0.32
C GLY A 21 -3.59 10.84 0.37
N ALA A 22 -2.99 10.63 1.54
CA ALA A 22 -2.21 9.44 1.80
C ALA A 22 -3.18 8.26 1.67
N PHE A 23 -3.15 7.56 0.54
CA PHE A 23 -3.78 6.25 0.43
C PHE A 23 -3.08 5.36 1.46
N ALA A 24 -3.77 5.09 2.55
CA ALA A 24 -3.31 4.10 3.52
C ALA A 24 -3.33 2.75 2.81
N GLN A 25 -2.14 2.25 2.47
CA GLN A 25 -1.93 0.93 1.90
C GLN A 25 -2.42 -0.11 2.94
N GLU A 26 -3.46 -0.88 2.63
CA GLU A 26 -4.05 -1.85 3.57
C GLU A 26 -3.17 -3.10 3.63
N PHE A 27 -2.55 -3.32 4.79
CA PHE A 27 -1.77 -4.52 5.05
C PHE A 27 -2.68 -5.69 5.42
N THR A 28 -2.42 -6.85 4.82
CA THR A 28 -3.11 -8.11 5.11
C THR A 28 -2.17 -9.05 5.84
N LYS A 29 -2.69 -9.76 6.83
CA LYS A 29 -1.91 -10.77 7.56
C LYS A 29 -1.79 -12.04 6.74
N GLY A 30 -0.65 -12.71 6.88
CA GLY A 30 -0.44 -14.03 6.29
C GLY A 30 0.71 -14.78 6.92
N VAL A 31 0.82 -16.06 6.56
CA VAL A 31 1.93 -16.93 6.95
C VAL A 31 2.66 -17.39 5.70
N VAL A 32 3.97 -17.20 5.67
CA VAL A 32 4.83 -17.65 4.58
C VAL A 32 4.94 -19.16 4.64
N ASN A 33 4.41 -19.86 3.65
CA ASN A 33 4.53 -21.31 3.55
C ASN A 33 5.82 -21.74 2.83
N LYS A 34 6.23 -21.00 1.79
CA LYS A 34 7.39 -21.34 0.97
C LYS A 34 8.01 -20.11 0.31
N VAL A 35 9.33 -20.03 0.25
CA VAL A 35 10.05 -18.98 -0.49
C VAL A 35 10.85 -19.59 -1.64
N ASP A 36 10.57 -19.18 -2.88
CA ASP A 36 11.37 -19.55 -4.05
C ASP A 36 12.10 -18.31 -4.58
N ALA A 37 13.28 -18.06 -4.03
CA ALA A 37 14.11 -16.94 -4.42
C ALA A 37 14.60 -17.03 -5.89
N LYS A 38 14.76 -18.24 -6.44
CA LYS A 38 15.17 -18.44 -7.83
C LYS A 38 14.06 -18.04 -8.80
N ALA A 39 12.83 -18.41 -8.48
CA ALA A 39 11.65 -18.06 -9.28
C ALA A 39 11.02 -16.71 -8.93
N LYS A 40 11.57 -15.99 -7.94
CA LYS A 40 11.03 -14.72 -7.40
C LYS A 40 9.57 -14.84 -6.96
N LYS A 41 9.26 -15.90 -6.22
CA LYS A 41 7.90 -16.23 -5.77
C LYS A 41 7.87 -16.57 -4.29
N VAL A 42 6.73 -16.30 -3.67
CA VAL A 42 6.43 -16.71 -2.30
C VAL A 42 5.04 -17.32 -2.25
N THR A 43 4.89 -18.42 -1.52
CA THR A 43 3.59 -19.00 -1.19
C THR A 43 3.16 -18.47 0.16
N ILE A 44 2.03 -17.77 0.23
CA ILE A 44 1.51 -17.19 1.47
C ILE A 44 0.12 -17.75 1.72
N LYS A 45 -0.13 -18.21 2.95
CA LYS A 45 -1.48 -18.41 3.48
C LYS A 45 -1.96 -17.08 4.02
N HIS A 46 -2.75 -16.37 3.24
CA HIS A 46 -3.20 -15.02 3.57
C HIS A 46 -4.61 -15.03 4.17
N GLU A 47 -4.90 -13.99 4.95
CA GLU A 47 -6.27 -13.64 5.35
C GLU A 47 -7.01 -12.96 4.19
N ASP A 48 -8.19 -12.37 4.44
CA ASP A 48 -8.98 -11.72 3.40
C ASP A 48 -8.22 -10.54 2.75
N LEU A 49 -7.98 -10.64 1.44
CA LEU A 49 -7.36 -9.62 0.60
C LEU A 49 -8.47 -8.80 -0.07
N LYS A 50 -9.02 -7.83 0.67
CA LYS A 50 -10.15 -7.00 0.21
C LYS A 50 -9.88 -6.27 -1.09
N ASN A 51 -8.65 -5.77 -1.27
CA ASN A 51 -8.26 -5.02 -2.46
C ASN A 51 -8.20 -5.88 -3.74
N LEU A 52 -8.22 -7.21 -3.59
CA LEU A 52 -8.21 -8.18 -4.68
C LEU A 52 -9.47 -9.04 -4.73
N ASP A 53 -10.46 -8.76 -3.85
CA ASP A 53 -11.68 -9.57 -3.66
C ASP A 53 -11.37 -11.07 -3.45
N MET A 54 -10.33 -11.37 -2.68
CA MET A 54 -9.85 -12.73 -2.46
C MET A 54 -10.01 -13.16 -1.00
N PRO A 55 -10.84 -14.18 -0.70
CA PRO A 55 -10.99 -14.67 0.66
C PRO A 55 -9.70 -15.32 1.17
N ALA A 56 -9.64 -15.60 2.47
CA ALA A 56 -8.48 -16.26 3.08
C ALA A 56 -8.15 -17.60 2.40
N MET A 57 -6.99 -17.69 1.76
CA MET A 57 -6.54 -18.89 1.05
C MET A 57 -5.01 -18.98 0.99
N THR A 58 -4.48 -20.07 0.44
CA THR A 58 -3.04 -20.25 0.21
C THR A 58 -2.76 -20.13 -1.27
N MET A 59 -1.94 -19.17 -1.66
CA MET A 59 -1.61 -18.94 -3.07
C MET A 59 -0.19 -18.41 -3.26
N VAL A 60 0.24 -18.37 -4.52
CA VAL A 60 1.58 -17.95 -4.92
C VAL A 60 1.55 -16.52 -5.41
N PHE A 61 2.36 -15.67 -4.80
CA PHE A 61 2.60 -14.29 -5.20
C PHE A 61 3.99 -14.17 -5.81
N ARG A 62 4.15 -13.23 -6.74
CA ARG A 62 5.47 -12.77 -7.19
C ARG A 62 6.04 -11.77 -6.19
N VAL A 63 7.36 -11.66 -6.17
CA VAL A 63 8.05 -10.59 -5.43
C VAL A 63 9.14 -10.05 -6.35
N GLU A 64 8.98 -8.82 -6.81
CA GLU A 64 9.93 -8.25 -7.78
C GLU A 64 11.20 -7.73 -7.11
N ASP A 65 11.07 -7.17 -5.90
CA ASP A 65 12.17 -6.68 -5.09
C ASP A 65 12.90 -7.82 -4.36
N PRO A 66 14.19 -8.09 -4.67
CA PRO A 66 14.99 -9.08 -3.96
C PRO A 66 15.15 -8.77 -2.46
N ALA A 67 15.12 -7.49 -2.05
CA ALA A 67 15.23 -7.11 -0.65
C ALA A 67 14.01 -7.53 0.16
N LEU A 68 12.81 -7.52 -0.45
CA LEU A 68 11.60 -8.07 0.18
C LEU A 68 11.71 -9.60 0.32
N LEU A 69 12.18 -10.31 -0.71
CA LEU A 69 12.37 -11.76 -0.63
C LEU A 69 13.30 -12.18 0.52
N GLN A 70 14.34 -11.40 0.80
CA GLN A 70 15.28 -11.69 1.88
C GLN A 70 14.67 -11.50 3.28
N LYS A 71 13.62 -10.68 3.41
CA LYS A 71 12.88 -10.52 4.67
C LYS A 71 11.89 -11.66 4.93
N LEU A 72 11.54 -12.43 3.91
CA LEU A 72 10.57 -13.51 3.98
C LEU A 72 11.24 -14.81 4.39
N LYS A 73 10.68 -15.48 5.40
CA LYS A 73 11.17 -16.78 5.89
C LYS A 73 10.02 -17.76 5.98
N GLU A 74 10.27 -19.01 5.60
CA GLU A 74 9.25 -20.06 5.74
C GLU A 74 8.82 -20.20 7.22
N GLY A 75 7.51 -20.28 7.43
CA GLY A 75 6.85 -20.32 8.73
C GLY A 75 6.65 -18.96 9.42
N SER A 76 7.11 -17.85 8.84
CA SER A 76 6.92 -16.53 9.46
C SER A 76 5.52 -15.97 9.22
N SER A 77 4.89 -15.44 10.27
CA SER A 77 3.76 -14.54 10.14
C SER A 77 4.23 -13.16 9.70
N ILE A 78 3.56 -12.58 8.71
CA ILE A 78 3.88 -11.27 8.12
C ILE A 78 2.62 -10.45 7.95
N GLU A 79 2.79 -9.13 7.87
CA GLU A 79 1.81 -8.21 7.30
C GLU A 79 2.33 -7.79 5.93
N PHE A 80 1.54 -7.96 4.88
CA PHE A 80 1.98 -7.68 3.51
C PHE A 80 0.90 -7.01 2.69
N VAL A 81 1.32 -6.39 1.60
CA VAL A 81 0.44 -5.80 0.59
C VAL A 81 0.66 -6.56 -0.69
N ALA A 82 -0.43 -6.97 -1.33
CA ALA A 82 -0.39 -7.60 -2.64
C ALA A 82 -1.26 -6.86 -3.63
N GLU A 83 -0.76 -6.71 -4.84
CA GLU A 83 -1.42 -5.99 -5.93
C GLU A 83 -1.36 -6.79 -7.23
N ARG A 84 -2.20 -6.41 -8.19
CA ARG A 84 -2.15 -6.96 -9.55
C ARG A 84 -1.27 -6.07 -10.43
N VAL A 85 0.01 -6.39 -10.50
CA VAL A 85 1.00 -5.71 -11.36
C VAL A 85 1.11 -6.46 -12.68
N ASN A 86 0.84 -5.81 -13.82
CA ASN A 86 0.91 -6.44 -15.15
C ASN A 86 0.09 -7.74 -15.27
N GLY A 87 -1.10 -7.76 -14.66
CA GLY A 87 -1.98 -8.94 -14.64
C GLY A 87 -1.55 -10.06 -13.68
N LYS A 88 -0.51 -9.83 -12.85
CA LYS A 88 0.12 -10.82 -11.97
C LYS A 88 0.03 -10.37 -10.51
N LEU A 89 -0.34 -11.29 -9.63
CA LEU A 89 -0.38 -11.04 -8.19
C LEU A 89 1.04 -10.94 -7.64
N THR A 90 1.33 -9.81 -7.00
CA THR A 90 2.69 -9.39 -6.63
C THR A 90 2.67 -8.77 -5.25
N VAL A 91 3.56 -9.21 -4.36
CA VAL A 91 3.80 -8.56 -3.08
C VAL A 91 4.60 -7.28 -3.32
N THR A 92 4.04 -6.15 -2.92
CA THR A 92 4.64 -4.82 -3.08
C THR A 92 5.28 -4.32 -1.79
N GLU A 93 4.75 -4.73 -0.63
CA GLU A 93 5.28 -4.37 0.68
C GLU A 93 5.15 -5.51 1.68
N VAL A 94 6.08 -5.56 2.65
CA VAL A 94 6.10 -6.52 3.76
C VAL A 94 6.60 -5.81 5.02
N LYS A 95 5.95 -6.10 6.15
CA LYS A 95 6.29 -5.65 7.49
C LYS A 95 6.57 -6.82 8.42
#